data_AF-A0A355X9D4-F1
#
_entry.id   AF-A0A355X9D4-F1
#
_cell.length_a   1.000
_cell.length_b   1.000
_cell.length_c   1.000
_cell.angle_alpha   90.00
_cell.angle_beta   90.00
_cell.angle_gamma   90.00
#
_symmetry.space_group_name_H-M   'P 1'
#
loop_
_entity.id
_entity.type
_entity.pdbx_description
1 polymer ?
#
loop_
_entity_poly.entity_id
_entity_poly.type
_entity_poly.pdbx_seq_one_letter_code
_entity_poly.pdbx_strand_id
1 'polypeptide(L)'
;FVKGKNGEDVLRFYEFERVRNIYYQIDFWLDKNKLLTAVRIENQNSTVVPMYWWSNMATPEYKGGRVVVPADSAYNNSDGMGIKKSAIPFDNGIDVSYPENIPNTIDYFYDIPENEEKFIANVDKDGYGLLQFSSNNLKGRKLFSWGHRKGSFHWQKMLTDKAGDYVEIQAGLGKTQYECIPMPPKCVWTFSECYALADIPADKVAAPYNELVAAVKEQIHALGGCLSLNENLSDFEKNISLQKGELVLKGSGFGYLNTVLGGKAPNHLEFCIDEDIKPWLALADGERIADKLS
;
A
#
# COMPACT_ATOMS: atom_id res chain seq x y z
N PHE A 1 14.64 14.57 -2.71
CA PHE A 1 13.89 15.50 -1.86
C PHE A 1 13.30 16.61 -2.70
N VAL A 2 12.03 16.95 -2.46
CA VAL A 2 11.34 18.08 -3.08
C VAL A 2 10.91 19.02 -1.95
N LYS A 3 11.04 20.34 -2.16
CA LYS A 3 10.54 21.35 -1.23
C LYS A 3 9.21 21.89 -1.76
N GLY A 4 8.14 21.69 -1.00
CA GLY A 4 6.82 22.22 -1.30
C GLY A 4 6.75 23.74 -1.17
N LYS A 5 5.76 24.35 -1.82
CA LYS A 5 5.59 25.82 -1.83
C LYS A 5 5.26 26.39 -0.44
N ASN A 6 4.69 25.58 0.46
CA ASN A 6 4.35 26.00 1.81
C ASN A 6 5.38 25.51 2.84
N GLY A 7 6.55 25.05 2.39
CA GLY A 7 7.62 24.57 3.25
C GLY A 7 7.55 23.08 3.58
N GLU A 8 6.74 22.30 2.86
CA GLU A 8 6.67 20.85 3.02
C GLU A 8 7.98 20.19 2.59
N ASP A 9 8.53 19.32 3.44
CA ASP A 9 9.69 18.49 3.12
C ASP A 9 9.24 17.14 2.61
N VAL A 10 9.43 16.91 1.31
CA VAL A 10 8.91 15.74 0.62
C VAL A 10 10.04 14.80 0.23
N LEU A 11 9.97 13.58 0.75
CA LEU A 11 10.85 12.48 0.39
C LEU A 11 10.20 11.68 -0.74
N ARG A 12 10.82 11.69 -1.92
CA ARG A 12 10.33 10.97 -3.10
C ARG A 12 11.12 9.69 -3.34
N PHE A 13 10.41 8.58 -3.46
CA PHE A 13 10.90 7.31 -3.95
C PHE A 13 10.35 7.10 -5.36
N TYR A 14 11.13 6.55 -6.28
CA TYR A 14 10.66 6.26 -7.64
C TYR A 14 11.52 5.19 -8.30
N GLU A 15 10.93 4.46 -9.23
CA GLU A 15 11.63 3.45 -10.02
C GLU A 15 10.91 3.19 -11.35
N PHE A 16 11.66 2.63 -12.30
CA PHE A 16 11.16 1.99 -13.51
C PHE A 16 10.88 0.50 -13.27
N GLU A 17 9.61 0.11 -13.27
CA GLU A 17 9.17 -1.28 -13.10
C GLU A 17 9.22 -2.01 -14.45
N ARG A 18 10.13 -2.96 -14.57
CA ARG A 18 10.51 -3.60 -15.84
C ARG A 18 9.50 -4.61 -16.36
N VAL A 19 8.72 -5.26 -15.51
CA VAL A 19 7.76 -6.31 -15.91
C VAL A 19 6.63 -5.70 -16.74
N ARG A 20 6.11 -4.55 -16.32
CA ARG A 20 5.01 -3.83 -17.01
C ARG A 20 5.50 -2.65 -17.83
N ASN A 21 6.79 -2.32 -17.77
CA ASN A 21 7.38 -1.15 -18.42
C ASN A 21 6.64 0.13 -18.02
N ILE A 22 6.53 0.38 -16.71
CA ILE A 22 5.87 1.55 -16.13
C ILE A 22 6.78 2.28 -15.15
N TYR A 23 6.48 3.54 -14.90
CA TYR A 23 7.17 4.32 -13.87
C TYR A 23 6.23 4.51 -12.69
N TYR A 24 6.77 4.42 -11.47
CA TYR A 24 6.03 4.82 -10.28
C TYR A 24 6.87 5.75 -9.43
N GLN A 25 6.19 6.59 -8.65
CA GLN A 25 6.78 7.38 -7.60
C GLN A 25 5.87 7.39 -6.38
N ILE A 26 6.48 7.54 -5.21
CA ILE A 26 5.82 7.68 -3.92
C ILE A 26 6.44 8.90 -3.24
N ASP A 27 5.63 9.92 -3.02
CA ASP A 27 5.99 11.11 -2.26
C ASP A 27 5.52 10.93 -0.81
N PHE A 28 6.41 11.14 0.16
CA PHE A 28 6.14 11.08 1.60
C PHE A 28 6.38 12.44 2.25
N TRP A 29 5.49 12.87 3.13
CA TRP A 29 5.70 14.05 3.97
C TRP A 29 4.95 13.93 5.30
N LEU A 30 5.39 14.72 6.28
CA LEU A 30 4.72 14.81 7.58
C LEU A 30 3.79 16.02 7.61
N ASP A 31 2.57 15.81 8.09
CA ASP A 31 1.65 16.87 8.50
C ASP A 31 1.24 16.61 9.94
N LYS A 32 1.87 17.35 10.86
CA LYS A 32 1.72 17.16 12.32
C LYS A 32 2.03 15.71 12.72
N ASN A 33 1.03 14.97 13.16
CA ASN A 33 1.09 13.58 13.61
C ASN A 33 0.69 12.55 12.54
N LYS A 34 0.62 12.96 11.27
CA LYS A 34 0.29 12.11 10.13
C LYS A 34 1.48 11.97 9.20
N LEU A 35 1.74 10.73 8.77
CA LEU A 35 2.54 10.47 7.59
C LEU A 35 1.59 10.42 6.39
N LEU A 36 1.74 11.37 5.48
CA LEU A 36 0.97 11.43 4.25
C LEU A 36 1.80 10.91 3.09
N THR A 37 1.12 10.26 2.16
CA THR A 37 1.72 9.81 0.91
C THR A 37 0.88 10.22 -0.28
N ALA A 38 1.56 10.42 -1.40
CA ALA A 38 0.94 10.55 -2.72
C ALA A 38 1.70 9.64 -3.68
N VAL A 39 1.02 8.63 -4.19
CA VAL A 39 1.55 7.71 -5.19
C VAL A 39 1.13 8.19 -6.57
N ARG A 40 2.05 8.06 -7.52
CA ARG A 40 1.78 8.30 -8.93
C ARG A 40 2.38 7.17 -9.75
N ILE A 41 1.56 6.57 -10.60
CA ILE A 41 1.92 5.49 -11.50
C ILE A 41 1.66 5.97 -12.92
N GLU A 42 2.64 5.84 -13.81
CA GLU A 42 2.55 6.27 -15.20
C GLU A 42 2.69 5.09 -16.17
N ASN A 43 1.62 4.81 -16.90
CA ASN A 43 1.68 3.92 -18.05
C ASN A 43 2.01 4.71 -19.31
N GLN A 44 3.29 4.76 -19.64
CA GLN A 44 3.79 5.40 -20.85
C GLN A 44 3.68 4.51 -22.10
N ASN A 45 3.15 3.29 -22.00
CA ASN A 45 2.99 2.39 -23.14
C ASN A 45 1.83 2.81 -24.05
N SER A 46 1.82 2.29 -25.28
CA SER A 46 0.68 2.38 -26.20
C SER A 46 -0.37 1.29 -25.95
N THR A 47 -0.13 0.38 -25.01
CA THR A 47 -1.00 -0.74 -24.64
C THR A 47 -1.48 -0.64 -23.20
N VAL A 48 -2.58 -1.33 -22.91
CA VAL A 48 -3.06 -1.56 -21.54
C VAL A 48 -2.04 -2.40 -20.77
N VAL A 49 -1.80 -2.06 -19.50
CA VAL A 49 -0.96 -2.86 -18.60
C VAL A 49 -1.80 -3.42 -17.44
N PRO A 50 -1.54 -4.66 -16.99
CA PRO A 50 -2.25 -5.25 -15.85
C PRO A 50 -1.72 -4.68 -14.54
N MET A 51 -2.32 -3.63 -13.98
CA MET A 51 -1.82 -2.93 -12.80
C MET A 51 -2.15 -3.65 -11.49
N TYR A 52 -1.18 -3.67 -10.57
CA TYR A 52 -1.29 -4.26 -9.24
C TYR A 52 -0.56 -3.36 -8.23
N TRP A 53 -1.28 -2.87 -7.22
CA TRP A 53 -0.71 -2.09 -6.13
C TRP A 53 -1.42 -2.39 -4.81
N TRP A 54 -0.62 -2.69 -3.78
CA TRP A 54 -1.05 -2.82 -2.40
C TRP A 54 0.04 -2.26 -1.48
N SER A 55 -0.33 -1.34 -0.60
CA SER A 55 0.48 -0.84 0.49
C SER A 55 0.30 -1.77 1.69
N ASN A 56 1.35 -2.54 2.03
CA ASN A 56 1.33 -3.55 3.08
C ASN A 56 1.95 -3.01 4.37
N MET A 57 1.25 -3.12 5.49
CA MET A 57 1.72 -2.74 6.81
C MET A 57 1.73 -3.97 7.72
N ALA A 58 2.93 -4.47 8.05
CA ALA A 58 3.09 -5.45 9.11
C ALA A 58 2.92 -4.74 10.47
N THR A 59 1.94 -5.18 11.25
CA THR A 59 1.57 -4.62 12.55
C THR A 59 1.54 -5.73 13.60
N PRO A 60 1.84 -5.45 14.89
CA PRO A 60 1.85 -6.49 15.90
C PRO A 60 0.50 -7.22 16.00
N GLU A 61 0.55 -8.52 16.28
CA GLU A 61 -0.64 -9.23 16.71
C GLU A 61 -0.88 -8.93 18.20
N TYR A 62 -1.87 -8.08 18.48
CA TYR A 62 -2.16 -7.65 19.84
C TYR A 62 -3.09 -8.64 20.54
N LYS A 63 -2.70 -9.07 21.73
CA LYS A 63 -3.61 -9.77 22.65
C LYS A 63 -4.76 -8.84 23.06
N GLY A 64 -6.00 -9.27 22.81
CA GLY A 64 -7.21 -8.47 22.98
C GLY A 64 -7.37 -7.33 21.99
N GLY A 65 -6.51 -7.23 20.98
CA GLY A 65 -6.59 -6.19 19.96
C GLY A 65 -7.47 -6.57 18.78
N ARG A 66 -7.83 -5.56 17.99
CA ARG A 66 -8.80 -5.69 16.90
C ARG A 66 -8.35 -5.03 15.62
N VAL A 67 -8.62 -5.70 14.51
CA VAL A 67 -8.57 -5.13 13.16
C VAL A 67 -9.95 -4.60 12.81
N VAL A 68 -10.00 -3.34 12.36
CA VAL A 68 -11.22 -2.58 12.14
C VAL A 68 -11.29 -2.09 10.70
N VAL A 69 -12.36 -2.46 10.01
CA VAL A 69 -12.65 -2.09 8.61
C VAL A 69 -14.17 -1.86 8.47
N PRO A 70 -14.63 -0.81 7.76
CA PRO A 70 -16.05 -0.51 7.62
C PRO A 70 -16.69 -1.40 6.52
N ALA A 71 -16.80 -2.70 6.80
CA ALA A 71 -17.39 -3.67 5.89
C ALA A 71 -18.19 -4.74 6.66
N ASP A 72 -19.31 -5.16 6.06
CA ASP A 72 -20.18 -6.22 6.60
C ASP A 72 -19.82 -7.61 6.05
N SER A 73 -18.89 -7.68 5.09
CA SER A 73 -18.45 -8.93 4.50
C SER A 73 -17.04 -8.85 3.92
N ALA A 74 -16.39 -10.00 3.78
CA ALA A 74 -15.06 -10.12 3.17
C ALA A 74 -14.96 -11.37 2.31
N TYR A 75 -14.19 -11.29 1.23
CA TYR A 75 -13.78 -12.43 0.44
C TYR A 75 -12.55 -13.10 1.06
N ASN A 76 -12.51 -14.43 1.08
CA ASN A 76 -11.36 -15.21 1.54
C ASN A 76 -11.19 -16.49 0.71
N ASN A 77 -10.07 -17.18 0.91
CA ASN A 77 -9.83 -18.51 0.34
C ASN A 77 -9.36 -19.47 1.44
N SER A 78 -10.17 -19.57 2.50
CA SER A 78 -9.87 -20.31 3.74
C SER A 78 -9.56 -21.81 3.56
N ASP A 79 -10.05 -22.44 2.50
CA ASP A 79 -9.95 -23.90 2.30
C ASP A 79 -9.23 -24.30 1.00
N GLY A 80 -8.71 -23.33 0.24
CA GLY A 80 -8.03 -23.58 -1.03
C GLY A 80 -8.94 -24.10 -2.14
N MET A 81 -10.25 -24.18 -1.92
CA MET A 81 -11.23 -24.70 -2.88
C MET A 81 -11.92 -23.61 -3.70
N GLY A 82 -11.59 -22.33 -3.44
CA GLY A 82 -12.10 -21.19 -4.21
C GLY A 82 -12.40 -19.97 -3.33
N ILE A 83 -12.88 -18.91 -3.98
CA ILE A 83 -13.23 -17.68 -3.29
C ILE A 83 -14.55 -17.88 -2.52
N LYS A 84 -14.51 -17.67 -1.21
CA LYS A 84 -15.67 -17.62 -0.32
C LYS A 84 -15.95 -16.20 0.13
N LYS A 85 -17.16 -15.98 0.64
CA LYS A 85 -17.57 -14.72 1.26
C LYS A 85 -18.03 -15.00 2.70
N SER A 86 -17.39 -14.36 3.66
CA SER A 86 -17.76 -14.42 5.08
C SER A 86 -18.45 -13.13 5.51
N ALA A 87 -19.34 -13.23 6.49
CA ALA A 87 -19.85 -12.06 7.19
C ALA A 87 -18.73 -11.46 8.06
N ILE A 88 -18.73 -10.16 8.26
CA ILE A 88 -17.77 -9.50 9.15
C ILE A 88 -18.58 -8.90 10.32
N PRO A 89 -18.12 -9.10 11.57
CA PRO A 89 -16.81 -9.64 11.95
C PRO A 89 -16.76 -11.17 12.16
N PHE A 90 -17.79 -11.93 11.79
CA PHE A 90 -17.87 -13.36 12.10
C PHE A 90 -17.65 -14.31 10.91
N ASP A 91 -16.59 -15.11 10.97
CA ASP A 91 -16.33 -16.21 10.02
C ASP A 91 -16.42 -17.56 10.73
N ASN A 92 -17.35 -18.42 10.30
CA ASN A 92 -17.62 -19.73 10.93
C ASN A 92 -17.80 -19.67 12.47
N GLY A 93 -18.44 -18.60 12.95
CA GLY A 93 -18.71 -18.38 14.38
C GLY A 93 -17.54 -17.80 15.18
N ILE A 94 -16.40 -17.53 14.53
CA ILE A 94 -15.24 -16.87 15.14
C ILE A 94 -15.31 -15.38 14.84
N ASP A 95 -15.16 -14.54 15.86
CA ASP A 95 -14.96 -13.10 15.66
C ASP A 95 -13.54 -12.86 15.13
N VAL A 96 -13.42 -12.65 13.83
CA VAL A 96 -12.16 -12.44 13.11
C VAL A 96 -11.70 -10.99 13.13
N SER A 97 -12.44 -10.09 13.79
CA SER A 97 -11.89 -8.80 14.14
C SER A 97 -10.77 -8.93 15.17
N TYR A 98 -10.69 -10.03 15.92
CA TYR A 98 -9.57 -10.35 16.81
C TYR A 98 -8.60 -11.32 16.11
N PRO A 99 -7.44 -10.87 15.61
CA PRO A 99 -6.57 -11.78 14.86
C PRO A 99 -6.05 -12.97 15.66
N GLU A 100 -5.88 -12.82 16.98
CA GLU A 100 -5.48 -13.89 17.90
C GLU A 100 -6.46 -15.10 17.89
N ASN A 101 -7.71 -14.88 17.48
CA ASN A 101 -8.73 -15.93 17.41
C ASN A 101 -8.71 -16.69 16.08
N ILE A 102 -7.97 -16.22 15.07
CA ILE A 102 -7.96 -16.80 13.72
C ILE A 102 -7.10 -18.06 13.72
N PRO A 103 -7.66 -19.26 13.50
CA PRO A 103 -6.90 -20.50 13.71
C PRO A 103 -5.91 -20.81 12.58
N ASN A 104 -6.21 -20.39 11.35
CA ASN A 104 -5.51 -20.80 10.14
C ASN A 104 -4.97 -19.58 9.39
N THR A 105 -3.94 -19.79 8.58
CA THR A 105 -3.47 -18.78 7.64
C THR A 105 -4.59 -18.40 6.68
N ILE A 106 -4.91 -17.12 6.59
CA ILE A 106 -6.04 -16.64 5.79
C ILE A 106 -5.91 -15.17 5.42
N ASP A 107 -6.45 -14.84 4.25
CA ASP A 107 -6.67 -13.49 3.77
C ASP A 107 -8.15 -13.11 3.87
N TYR A 108 -8.44 -11.94 4.42
CA TYR A 108 -9.76 -11.29 4.34
C TYR A 108 -9.66 -10.05 3.48
N PHE A 109 -10.26 -10.08 2.29
CA PHE A 109 -10.43 -8.94 1.40
C PHE A 109 -11.81 -8.31 1.65
N TYR A 110 -11.84 -7.21 2.38
CA TYR A 110 -13.09 -6.59 2.83
C TYR A 110 -13.86 -5.96 1.67
N ASP A 111 -15.15 -6.30 1.53
CA ASP A 111 -16.06 -5.75 0.51
C ASP A 111 -16.66 -4.43 1.01
N ILE A 112 -15.84 -3.39 1.05
CA ILE A 112 -16.23 -2.04 1.50
C ILE A 112 -17.18 -1.42 0.48
N PRO A 113 -18.33 -0.85 0.89
CA PRO A 113 -19.21 -0.13 -0.01
C PRO A 113 -18.51 1.03 -0.75
N GLU A 114 -18.95 1.35 -1.97
CA GLU A 114 -18.30 2.35 -2.80
C GLU A 114 -18.19 3.72 -2.11
N ASN A 115 -19.28 4.18 -1.50
CA ASN A 115 -19.38 5.48 -0.84
C ASN A 115 -18.95 5.48 0.64
N GLU A 116 -18.39 4.37 1.12
CA GLU A 116 -17.90 4.27 2.49
C GLU A 116 -16.44 4.75 2.63
N GLU A 117 -16.04 5.19 3.81
CA GLU A 117 -14.66 5.58 4.09
C GLU A 117 -13.69 4.42 3.86
N LYS A 118 -12.54 4.73 3.25
CA LYS A 118 -11.52 3.74 2.92
C LYS A 118 -10.47 3.73 4.02
N PHE A 119 -10.65 2.87 5.02
CA PHE A 119 -9.69 2.72 6.12
C PHE A 119 -9.53 1.28 6.61
N ILE A 120 -8.40 1.03 7.24
CA ILE A 120 -8.13 -0.14 8.07
C ILE A 120 -7.31 0.28 9.29
N ALA A 121 -7.66 -0.21 10.47
CA ALA A 121 -6.89 -0.02 11.68
C ALA A 121 -6.57 -1.36 12.33
N ASN A 122 -5.42 -1.47 12.98
CA ASN A 122 -5.12 -2.54 13.93
C ASN A 122 -4.77 -1.88 15.27
N VAL A 123 -5.61 -2.10 16.27
CA VAL A 123 -5.52 -1.47 17.60
C VAL A 123 -5.35 -2.52 18.68
N ASP A 124 -4.58 -2.21 19.72
CA ASP A 124 -4.50 -3.01 20.92
C ASP A 124 -5.77 -2.86 21.79
N LYS A 125 -5.85 -3.64 22.87
CA LYS A 125 -6.97 -3.62 23.81
C LYS A 125 -7.19 -2.25 24.49
N ASP A 126 -6.16 -1.40 24.52
CA ASP A 126 -6.17 -0.11 25.19
C ASP A 126 -6.49 1.03 24.21
N GLY A 127 -6.60 0.73 22.91
CA GLY A 127 -6.98 1.70 21.88
C GLY A 127 -5.90 2.12 20.91
N TYR A 128 -4.65 1.70 21.14
CA TYR A 128 -3.49 2.23 20.44
C TYR A 128 -3.05 1.32 19.32
N GLY A 129 -2.64 1.90 18.20
CA GLY A 129 -2.11 1.11 17.09
C GLY A 129 -1.90 1.91 15.81
N LEU A 130 -2.04 1.25 14.67
CA LEU A 130 -1.90 1.89 13.36
C LEU A 130 -3.25 2.10 12.72
N LEU A 131 -3.52 3.33 12.29
CA LEU A 131 -4.65 3.70 11.44
C LEU A 131 -4.12 4.07 10.05
N GLN A 132 -4.63 3.39 9.03
CA GLN A 132 -4.44 3.75 7.62
C GLN A 132 -5.78 4.14 7.02
N PHE A 133 -5.83 5.29 6.34
CA PHE A 133 -6.95 5.67 5.49
C PHE A 133 -6.44 6.30 4.19
N SER A 134 -7.27 6.33 3.14
CA SER A 134 -6.83 6.75 1.81
C SER A 134 -7.87 7.57 1.04
N SER A 135 -7.44 8.13 -0.08
CA SER A 135 -8.33 8.58 -1.14
C SER A 135 -9.13 7.41 -1.73
N ASN A 136 -10.23 7.72 -2.44
CA ASN A 136 -11.21 6.71 -2.87
C ASN A 136 -10.68 5.75 -3.94
N ASN A 137 -9.57 6.10 -4.59
CA ASN A 137 -8.93 5.27 -5.61
C ASN A 137 -8.35 3.96 -5.02
N LEU A 138 -7.98 3.94 -3.74
CA LEU A 138 -7.58 2.72 -3.01
C LEU A 138 -8.80 2.03 -2.41
N LYS A 139 -9.45 1.21 -3.25
CA LYS A 139 -10.73 0.56 -2.94
C LYS A 139 -10.60 -0.57 -1.94
N GLY A 140 -9.51 -1.35 -2.02
CA GLY A 140 -9.35 -2.59 -1.27
C GLY A 140 -8.80 -2.37 0.13
N ARG A 141 -9.29 -3.15 1.09
CA ARG A 141 -8.64 -3.38 2.38
C ARG A 141 -8.48 -4.87 2.61
N LYS A 142 -7.33 -5.25 3.15
CA LYS A 142 -6.97 -6.64 3.37
C LYS A 142 -6.39 -6.84 4.76
N LEU A 143 -6.82 -7.89 5.43
CA LEU A 143 -6.10 -8.50 6.54
C LEU A 143 -5.49 -9.82 6.05
N PHE A 144 -4.21 -10.03 6.28
CA PHE A 144 -3.60 -11.35 6.26
C PHE A 144 -3.17 -11.74 7.67
N SER A 145 -3.67 -12.89 8.13
CA SER A 145 -3.28 -13.51 9.38
C SER A 145 -2.51 -14.79 9.07
N TRP A 146 -1.41 -15.00 9.79
CA TRP A 146 -0.68 -16.25 9.75
C TRP A 146 -1.46 -17.40 10.39
N GLY A 147 -2.39 -17.09 11.29
CA GLY A 147 -3.07 -18.04 12.16
C GLY A 147 -2.12 -18.70 13.17
N HIS A 148 -2.64 -19.69 13.89
CA HIS A 148 -2.01 -20.21 15.12
C HIS A 148 -1.57 -21.67 15.00
N ARG A 149 -1.24 -22.12 13.78
CA ARG A 149 -0.69 -23.47 13.55
C ARG A 149 0.81 -23.48 13.73
N LYS A 150 1.39 -24.66 13.98
CA LYS A 150 2.86 -24.84 14.08
C LYS A 150 3.61 -24.27 12.86
N GLY A 151 3.05 -24.45 11.66
CA GLY A 151 3.63 -23.91 10.43
C GLY A 151 3.63 -22.38 10.42
N SER A 152 2.54 -21.75 10.88
CA SER A 152 2.40 -20.29 10.99
C SER A 152 3.51 -19.67 11.83
N PHE A 153 3.76 -20.22 13.03
CA PHE A 153 4.83 -19.74 13.91
C PHE A 153 6.22 -19.91 13.29
N HIS A 154 6.44 -20.98 12.52
CA HIS A 154 7.72 -21.20 11.87
C HIS A 154 7.98 -20.17 10.76
N TRP A 155 6.99 -19.88 9.92
CA TRP A 155 7.09 -18.87 8.88
C TRP A 155 7.35 -17.48 9.46
N GLN A 156 6.62 -17.09 10.50
CA GLN A 156 6.84 -15.81 11.17
C GLN A 156 8.27 -15.69 11.72
N LYS A 157 8.79 -16.72 12.40
CA LYS A 157 10.18 -16.74 12.90
C LYS A 157 11.26 -16.69 11.81
N MET A 158 10.94 -17.07 10.57
CA MET A 158 11.87 -16.91 9.45
C MET A 158 11.88 -15.48 8.91
N LEU A 159 10.76 -14.76 9.04
CA LEU A 159 10.59 -13.38 8.56
C LEU A 159 10.85 -12.33 9.66
N THR A 160 10.83 -12.73 10.92
CA THR A 160 11.06 -11.87 12.08
C THR A 160 12.18 -12.42 12.96
N ASP A 161 13.07 -11.54 13.44
CA ASP A 161 14.06 -11.90 14.46
C ASP A 161 13.44 -11.78 15.86
N LYS A 162 13.21 -10.54 16.32
CA LYS A 162 12.72 -10.22 17.67
C LYS A 162 11.37 -9.49 17.71
N ALA A 163 10.70 -9.36 16.56
CA ALA A 163 9.48 -8.55 16.44
C ALA A 163 8.23 -9.25 16.99
N GLY A 164 8.26 -10.57 17.17
CA GLY A 164 7.11 -11.36 17.62
C GLY A 164 6.15 -11.70 16.48
N ASP A 165 4.93 -12.10 16.87
CA ASP A 165 3.85 -12.41 15.94
C ASP A 165 3.22 -11.11 15.42
N TYR A 166 2.82 -11.11 14.15
CA TYR A 166 2.31 -9.93 13.46
C TYR A 166 1.17 -10.28 12.52
N VAL A 167 0.36 -9.30 12.16
CA VAL A 167 -0.59 -9.38 11.06
C VAL A 167 -0.30 -8.32 10.02
N GLU A 168 -0.74 -8.57 8.80
CA GLU A 168 -0.59 -7.65 7.70
C GLU A 168 -1.93 -6.98 7.40
N ILE A 169 -2.03 -5.67 7.67
CA ILE A 169 -3.14 -4.85 7.19
C ILE A 169 -2.69 -4.14 5.92
N GLN A 170 -3.57 -4.03 4.92
CA GLN A 170 -3.18 -3.54 3.60
C GLN A 170 -4.26 -2.67 2.96
N ALA A 171 -3.83 -1.76 2.09
CA ALA A 171 -4.70 -0.94 1.24
C ALA A 171 -4.28 -1.06 -0.23
N GLY A 172 -5.23 -1.22 -1.16
CA GLY A 172 -4.89 -1.49 -2.55
C GLY A 172 -5.89 -0.98 -3.57
N LEU A 173 -5.48 -1.00 -4.84
CA LEU A 173 -6.33 -0.59 -5.96
C LEU A 173 -7.46 -1.59 -6.21
N GLY A 174 -7.16 -2.89 -6.15
CA GLY A 174 -8.07 -3.99 -6.41
C GLY A 174 -9.05 -4.26 -5.26
N LYS A 175 -10.10 -5.04 -5.53
CA LYS A 175 -10.94 -5.57 -4.45
C LYS A 175 -10.25 -6.74 -3.77
N THR A 176 -9.47 -7.52 -4.52
CA THR A 176 -8.62 -8.59 -3.99
C THR A 176 -7.21 -8.53 -4.59
N GLN A 177 -6.36 -9.48 -4.19
CA GLN A 177 -5.04 -9.69 -4.79
C GLN A 177 -5.02 -10.78 -5.86
N TYR A 178 -6.18 -11.34 -6.21
CA TYR A 178 -6.30 -12.37 -7.25
C TYR A 178 -6.36 -11.76 -8.66
N GLU A 179 -6.63 -10.46 -8.79
CA GLU A 179 -6.74 -9.74 -10.05
C GLU A 179 -5.68 -8.66 -10.24
N CYS A 180 -5.48 -8.27 -11.49
CA CYS A 180 -4.87 -7.00 -11.87
C CYS A 180 -5.96 -6.10 -12.48
N ILE A 181 -5.83 -4.78 -12.31
CA ILE A 181 -6.74 -3.80 -12.93
C ILE A 181 -6.15 -3.34 -14.26
N PRO A 182 -6.93 -3.32 -15.36
CA PRO A 182 -6.44 -2.83 -16.64
C PRO A 182 -6.17 -1.32 -16.56
N MET A 183 -4.90 -0.93 -16.55
CA MET A 183 -4.49 0.47 -16.62
C MET A 183 -4.35 0.89 -18.09
N PRO A 184 -5.13 1.89 -18.55
CA PRO A 184 -5.10 2.34 -19.95
C PRO A 184 -3.70 2.79 -20.42
N PRO A 185 -3.44 2.77 -21.73
CA PRO A 185 -2.23 3.37 -22.28
C PRO A 185 -2.20 4.89 -22.04
N LYS A 186 -0.99 5.46 -21.98
CA LYS A 186 -0.75 6.91 -21.89
C LYS A 186 -1.53 7.58 -20.76
N CYS A 187 -1.67 6.89 -19.63
CA CYS A 187 -2.41 7.41 -18.49
C CYS A 187 -1.56 7.43 -17.22
N VAL A 188 -2.05 8.21 -16.27
CA VAL A 188 -1.46 8.36 -14.95
C VAL A 188 -2.55 8.05 -13.95
N TRP A 189 -2.23 7.19 -13.00
CA TRP A 189 -3.06 6.98 -11.81
C TRP A 189 -2.37 7.54 -10.60
N THR A 190 -3.16 8.18 -9.75
CA THR A 190 -2.69 8.78 -8.52
C THR A 190 -3.64 8.50 -7.37
N PHE A 191 -3.09 8.46 -6.18
CA PHE A 191 -3.84 8.27 -4.95
C PHE A 191 -3.02 8.71 -3.74
N SER A 192 -3.71 9.00 -2.65
CA SER A 192 -3.08 9.42 -1.41
C SER A 192 -3.42 8.47 -0.27
N GLU A 193 -2.48 8.27 0.64
CA GLU A 193 -2.69 7.54 1.88
C GLU A 193 -2.29 8.41 3.07
N CYS A 194 -2.90 8.12 4.21
CA CYS A 194 -2.55 8.70 5.49
C CYS A 194 -2.34 7.58 6.49
N TYR A 195 -1.20 7.62 7.18
CA TYR A 195 -0.86 6.75 8.28
C TYR A 195 -0.78 7.60 9.54
N ALA A 196 -1.54 7.21 10.56
CA ALA A 196 -1.61 7.91 11.83
C ALA A 196 -1.65 6.91 12.99
N LEU A 197 -1.37 7.40 14.19
CA LEU A 197 -1.67 6.68 15.42
C LEU A 197 -3.19 6.44 15.48
N ALA A 198 -3.61 5.19 15.64
CA ALA A 198 -4.95 4.90 16.12
C ALA A 198 -5.01 5.21 17.62
N ASP A 199 -6.00 5.99 18.05
CA ASP A 199 -6.19 6.43 19.44
C ASP A 199 -7.68 6.35 19.75
N ILE A 200 -8.13 5.13 20.03
CA ILE A 200 -9.53 4.78 20.20
C ILE A 200 -9.81 4.53 21.68
N PRO A 201 -10.88 5.04 22.29
CA PRO A 201 -11.18 4.74 23.69
C PRO A 201 -11.27 3.22 23.94
N ALA A 202 -10.59 2.72 24.98
CA ALA A 202 -10.52 1.28 25.28
C ALA A 202 -11.90 0.61 25.44
N ASP A 203 -12.89 1.33 25.98
CA ASP A 203 -14.27 0.86 26.08
C ASP A 203 -14.92 0.65 24.70
N LYS A 204 -14.54 1.45 23.69
CA LYS A 204 -14.96 1.27 22.29
C LYS A 204 -14.30 0.08 21.63
N VAL A 205 -13.05 -0.26 21.99
CA VAL A 205 -12.40 -1.49 21.51
C VAL A 205 -13.17 -2.74 21.96
N ALA A 206 -13.64 -2.75 23.20
CA ALA A 206 -14.44 -3.85 23.77
C ALA A 206 -15.94 -3.83 23.37
N ALA A 207 -16.41 -2.76 22.72
CA ALA A 207 -17.80 -2.59 22.32
C ALA A 207 -18.17 -3.48 21.10
N PRO A 208 -19.48 -3.60 20.77
CA PRO A 208 -19.92 -4.17 19.50
C PRO A 208 -19.16 -3.59 18.29
N TYR A 209 -18.87 -4.42 17.29
CA TYR A 209 -17.97 -4.06 16.19
C TYR A 209 -18.39 -2.79 15.43
N ASN A 210 -19.69 -2.56 15.26
CA ASN A 210 -20.23 -1.35 14.64
C ASN A 210 -19.94 -0.07 15.45
N GLU A 211 -19.92 -0.16 16.79
CA GLU A 211 -19.55 0.96 17.64
C GLU A 211 -18.05 1.27 17.57
N LEU A 212 -17.21 0.23 17.49
CA LEU A 212 -15.77 0.37 17.25
C LEU A 212 -15.49 1.01 15.89
N VAL A 213 -16.16 0.55 14.82
CA VAL A 213 -16.07 1.17 13.49
C VAL A 213 -16.45 2.64 13.55
N ALA A 214 -17.53 3.01 14.24
CA ALA A 214 -17.94 4.40 14.40
C ALA A 214 -16.88 5.25 15.12
N ALA A 215 -16.27 4.73 16.19
CA ALA A 215 -15.20 5.43 16.90
C ALA A 215 -13.97 5.70 16.03
N VAL A 216 -13.59 4.75 15.16
CA VAL A 216 -12.49 4.96 14.20
C VAL A 216 -12.86 6.04 13.17
N LYS A 217 -14.09 6.05 12.68
CA LYS A 217 -14.57 7.12 11.75
C LYS A 217 -14.55 8.50 12.41
N GLU A 218 -14.91 8.60 13.68
CA GLU A 218 -14.81 9.86 14.43
C GLU A 218 -13.36 10.37 14.49
N GLN A 219 -12.39 9.48 14.72
CA GLN A 219 -10.98 9.83 14.69
C GLN A 219 -10.53 10.26 13.28
N ILE A 220 -10.93 9.53 12.23
CA ILE A 220 -10.62 9.89 10.83
C ILE A 220 -11.18 11.28 10.49
N HIS A 221 -12.41 11.57 10.90
CA HIS A 221 -13.02 12.88 10.72
C HIS A 221 -12.21 13.99 11.42
N ALA A 222 -11.76 13.76 12.66
CA ALA A 222 -10.89 14.69 13.38
C ALA A 222 -9.52 14.91 12.70
N LEU A 223 -9.03 13.94 11.93
CA LEU A 223 -7.79 14.01 11.15
C LEU A 223 -7.95 14.67 9.76
N GLY A 224 -9.18 15.04 9.39
CA GLY A 224 -9.54 15.70 8.12
C GLY A 224 -10.38 14.86 7.17
N GLY A 225 -10.61 13.58 7.47
CA GLY A 225 -11.44 12.68 6.67
C GLY A 225 -10.81 12.19 5.37
N CYS A 226 -11.33 11.09 4.81
CA CYS A 226 -10.86 10.52 3.54
C CYS A 226 -11.09 11.49 2.36
N LEU A 227 -12.13 12.32 2.40
CA LEU A 227 -12.44 13.27 1.34
C LEU A 227 -11.34 14.33 1.16
N SER A 228 -10.75 14.83 2.25
CA SER A 228 -9.65 15.79 2.17
C SER A 228 -8.43 15.26 1.41
N LEU A 229 -8.17 13.95 1.48
CA LEU A 229 -7.09 13.31 0.71
C LEU A 229 -7.38 13.33 -0.79
N ASN A 230 -8.65 13.21 -1.19
CA ASN A 230 -9.06 13.31 -2.59
C ASN A 230 -8.92 14.76 -3.10
N GLU A 231 -9.37 15.73 -2.31
CA GLU A 231 -9.35 17.15 -2.68
C GLU A 231 -7.93 17.69 -2.81
N ASN A 232 -7.04 17.33 -1.87
CA ASN A 232 -5.67 17.83 -1.84
C ASN A 232 -4.76 17.17 -2.88
N LEU A 233 -5.11 15.98 -3.39
CA LEU A 233 -4.27 15.24 -4.32
C LEU A 233 -4.02 16.01 -5.63
N SER A 234 -5.06 16.66 -6.18
CA SER A 234 -4.94 17.44 -7.42
C SER A 234 -3.96 18.62 -7.29
N ASP A 235 -3.99 19.30 -6.15
CA ASP A 235 -3.08 20.42 -5.89
C ASP A 235 -1.67 19.93 -5.58
N PHE A 236 -1.53 18.82 -4.86
CA PHE A 236 -0.24 18.18 -4.62
C PHE A 236 0.42 17.75 -5.93
N GLU A 237 -0.34 17.16 -6.85
CA GLU A 237 0.17 16.73 -8.15
C GLU A 237 0.78 17.89 -8.95
N LYS A 238 0.05 19.01 -9.05
CA LYS A 238 0.46 20.17 -9.83
C LYS A 238 1.64 20.90 -9.19
N ASN A 239 1.66 20.97 -7.86
CA ASN A 239 2.60 21.82 -7.15
C ASN A 239 3.83 21.09 -6.63
N ILE A 240 3.81 19.78 -6.46
CA ILE A 240 4.90 19.00 -5.84
C ILE A 240 5.28 17.79 -6.68
N SER A 241 4.31 16.95 -7.09
CA SER A 241 4.61 15.64 -7.71
C SER A 241 5.43 15.73 -9.00
N LEU A 242 5.32 16.85 -9.73
CA LEU A 242 6.03 17.08 -10.99
C LEU A 242 7.28 17.96 -10.85
N GLN A 243 7.62 18.39 -9.63
CA GLN A 243 8.84 19.16 -9.41
C GLN A 243 10.06 18.24 -9.39
N LYS A 244 11.16 18.70 -9.99
CA LYS A 244 12.45 18.02 -9.86
C LYS A 244 12.94 18.16 -8.42
N GLY A 245 13.35 17.05 -7.84
CA GLY A 245 13.96 17.02 -6.51
C GLY A 245 15.48 16.97 -6.55
N GLU A 246 16.09 17.20 -5.38
CA GLU A 246 17.48 16.86 -5.09
C GLU A 246 17.61 15.33 -4.97
N LEU A 247 18.54 14.75 -5.73
CA LEU A 247 18.84 13.32 -5.66
C LEU A 247 19.70 13.02 -4.43
N VAL A 248 19.25 12.08 -3.58
CA VAL A 248 20.00 11.68 -2.38
C VAL A 248 20.58 10.28 -2.49
N LEU A 249 19.83 9.34 -3.07
CA LEU A 249 20.28 7.99 -3.38
C LEU A 249 19.88 7.63 -4.81
N LYS A 250 20.72 6.84 -5.47
CA LYS A 250 20.48 6.32 -6.81
C LYS A 250 19.75 4.98 -6.69
N GLY A 251 18.65 4.84 -7.44
CA GLY A 251 18.00 3.56 -7.69
C GLY A 251 18.73 2.77 -8.77
N SER A 252 18.07 1.75 -9.32
CA SER A 252 18.64 0.96 -10.40
C SER A 252 18.75 1.77 -11.70
N GLY A 253 19.69 1.39 -12.57
CA GLY A 253 19.95 2.10 -13.82
C GLY A 253 18.93 1.83 -14.92
N PHE A 254 17.96 0.95 -14.70
CA PHE A 254 17.08 0.48 -15.77
C PHE A 254 16.14 1.55 -16.31
N GLY A 255 15.75 2.55 -15.52
CA GLY A 255 15.01 3.70 -16.05
C GLY A 255 15.84 4.56 -17.01
N TYR A 256 17.15 4.65 -16.79
CA TYR A 256 18.09 5.30 -17.71
C TYR A 256 18.21 4.47 -18.99
N LEU A 257 18.47 3.17 -18.86
CA LEU A 257 18.54 2.25 -20.00
C LEU A 257 17.26 2.29 -20.84
N ASN A 258 16.08 2.29 -20.22
CA ASN A 258 14.82 2.40 -20.95
C ASN A 258 14.75 3.68 -21.80
N THR A 259 15.27 4.80 -21.28
CA THR A 259 15.34 6.07 -22.03
C THR A 259 16.30 5.97 -23.23
N VAL A 260 17.46 5.34 -23.07
CA VAL A 260 18.40 5.05 -24.19
C VAL A 260 17.73 4.21 -25.28
N LEU A 261 16.89 3.25 -24.88
CA LEU A 261 16.13 2.38 -25.79
C LEU A 261 14.87 3.04 -26.38
N GLY A 262 14.66 4.35 -26.17
CA GLY A 262 13.55 5.12 -26.75
C GLY A 262 12.31 5.25 -25.86
N GLY A 263 12.37 4.77 -24.62
CA GLY A 263 11.39 5.01 -23.58
C GLY A 263 11.29 6.50 -23.20
N LYS A 264 10.16 6.89 -22.62
CA LYS A 264 9.89 8.28 -22.19
C LYS A 264 9.76 8.34 -20.68
N ALA A 265 10.89 8.47 -19.99
CA ALA A 265 10.88 8.67 -18.54
C ALA A 265 10.24 10.01 -18.16
N PRO A 266 9.56 10.13 -17.00
CA PRO A 266 9.06 11.41 -16.52
C PRO A 266 10.20 12.40 -16.29
N ASN A 267 10.10 13.61 -16.86
CA ASN A 267 11.19 14.60 -16.90
C ASN A 267 11.69 15.07 -15.53
N HIS A 268 10.85 14.97 -14.50
CA HIS A 268 11.19 15.40 -13.14
C HIS A 268 11.89 14.31 -12.31
N LEU A 269 11.98 13.08 -12.84
CA LEU A 269 12.65 11.95 -12.23
C LEU A 269 14.04 11.77 -12.82
N GLU A 270 15.04 11.60 -11.96
CA GLU A 270 16.43 11.45 -12.38
C GLU A 270 16.86 9.99 -12.32
N PHE A 271 17.02 9.35 -13.48
CA PHE A 271 17.58 8.00 -13.57
C PHE A 271 19.07 8.06 -13.92
N CYS A 272 19.88 7.30 -13.19
CA CYS A 272 21.34 7.30 -13.32
C CYS A 272 21.84 6.00 -13.95
N ILE A 273 23.06 5.99 -14.46
CA ILE A 273 23.76 4.76 -14.83
C ILE A 273 24.26 4.05 -13.57
N ASP A 274 24.19 2.71 -13.57
CA ASP A 274 24.83 1.82 -12.60
C ASP A 274 25.65 0.72 -13.32
N GLU A 275 26.28 -0.18 -12.55
CA GLU A 275 27.08 -1.28 -13.10
C GLU A 275 26.20 -2.31 -13.85
N ASP A 276 24.98 -2.57 -13.36
CA ASP A 276 24.09 -3.59 -13.90
C ASP A 276 23.65 -3.28 -15.32
N ILE A 277 23.54 -1.99 -15.70
CA ILE A 277 23.14 -1.60 -17.05
C ILE A 277 24.30 -1.49 -18.05
N LYS A 278 25.57 -1.50 -17.63
CA LYS A 278 26.71 -1.27 -18.54
C LYS A 278 26.77 -2.25 -19.73
N PRO A 279 26.60 -3.57 -19.53
CA PRO A 279 26.61 -4.51 -20.66
C PRO A 279 25.48 -4.24 -21.66
N TRP A 280 24.34 -3.75 -21.17
CA TRP A 280 23.17 -3.43 -22.00
C TRP A 280 23.36 -2.12 -22.78
N LEU A 281 24.04 -1.14 -22.18
CA LEU A 281 24.43 0.08 -22.88
C LEU A 281 25.42 -0.23 -24.01
N ALA A 282 26.46 -1.03 -23.73
CA ALA A 282 27.41 -1.49 -24.73
C ALA A 282 26.70 -2.22 -25.89
N LEU A 283 25.73 -3.08 -25.58
CA LEU A 283 24.90 -3.74 -26.59
C LEU A 283 24.07 -2.75 -27.41
N ALA A 284 23.47 -1.75 -26.78
CA ALA A 284 22.69 -0.70 -27.46
C ALA A 284 23.57 0.14 -28.40
N ASP A 285 24.84 0.32 -28.07
CA ASP A 285 25.85 1.01 -28.88
C ASP A 285 26.48 0.11 -29.96
N GLY A 286 26.05 -1.16 -30.06
CA GLY A 286 26.52 -2.11 -31.07
C GLY A 286 27.84 -2.81 -30.74
N GLU A 287 28.28 -2.73 -29.49
CA GLU A 287 29.48 -3.43 -29.01
C GLU A 287 29.21 -4.92 -28.76
N ARG A 288 30.24 -5.75 -28.94
CA ARG A 288 30.16 -7.19 -28.71
C ARG A 288 30.42 -7.49 -27.23
N ILE A 289 29.41 -7.99 -26.52
CA ILE A 289 29.58 -8.45 -25.13
C ILE A 289 30.48 -9.70 -25.14
N ALA A 290 31.70 -9.57 -24.61
CA ALA A 290 32.72 -10.64 -24.64
C ALA A 290 32.53 -11.70 -23.54
N ASP A 291 31.76 -11.39 -22.50
CA ASP A 291 31.55 -12.27 -21.35
C ASP A 291 30.10 -12.75 -21.23
N LYS A 292 29.93 -14.00 -20.78
CA LYS A 292 28.60 -14.60 -20.55
C LYS A 292 27.84 -13.75 -19.53
N LEU A 293 26.60 -13.39 -19.86
CA LEU A 293 25.61 -12.92 -18.90
C LEU A 293 25.43 -14.05 -17.86
N SER A 294 26.07 -13.92 -16.70
CA SER A 294 25.98 -14.87 -15.58
C SER A 294 24.78 -14.57 -14.70
#